data_AF-A0A099TWG9-F1
#
_entry.id   AF-A0A099TWG9-F1
#
_cell.length_a   1.000
_cell.length_b   1.000
_cell.length_c   1.000
_cell.angle_alpha   90.00
_cell.angle_beta   90.00
_cell.angle_gamma   90.00
#
_symmetry.space_group_name_H-M   'P 1'
#
loop_
_entity.id
_entity.type
_entity.pdbx_description
1 polymer ?
#
loop_
_entity_poly.entity_id
_entity_poly.type
_entity_poly.pdbx_seq_one_letter_code
_entity_poly.pdbx_strand_id
1 'polypeptide(L)'
;MFLELFNIKLNGKYKLKNSIDVFSSKKDECEAIQFYRINTRESIYIESSSETLRFLSLLDGKQTLSDIIESHNFEADSVIKLVEFLLKKGLIYLDYPKDYQNDRYIRQITYFDDLLENKDAYKHQRDLETKDSYLWCG
;
A
#
# COMPACT_ATOMS: atom_id res chain seq x y z
N MET A 1 20.43 -9.90 8.61
CA MET A 1 21.14 -8.92 7.78
C MET A 1 20.36 -8.79 6.47
N PHE A 2 19.40 -7.87 6.40
CA PHE A 2 18.62 -7.59 5.19
C PHE A 2 18.46 -6.07 5.06
N LEU A 3 19.47 -5.45 4.45
CA LEU A 3 19.44 -4.07 3.96
C LEU A 3 19.80 -4.15 2.48
N GLU A 4 18.85 -4.59 1.66
CA GLU A 4 18.89 -4.31 0.23
C GLU A 4 17.62 -3.54 -0.14
N LEU A 5 17.77 -2.22 -0.07
CA LEU A 5 17.35 -1.27 -1.10
C LEU A 5 15.90 -1.38 -1.58
N PHE A 6 14.99 -0.71 -0.86
CA PHE A 6 13.91 -0.05 -1.58
C PHE A 6 14.53 1.06 -2.43
N ASN A 7 14.90 0.74 -3.68
CA ASN A 7 15.29 1.76 -4.63
C ASN A 7 14.02 2.55 -4.99
N ILE A 8 13.79 3.65 -4.28
CA ILE A 8 12.61 4.50 -4.47
C ILE A 8 12.66 5.09 -5.87
N LYS A 9 11.61 4.85 -6.65
CA LYS A 9 11.50 5.36 -8.02
C LYS A 9 10.73 6.67 -7.97
N LEU A 10 11.42 7.80 -8.14
CA LEU A 10 10.77 9.13 -8.17
C LEU A 10 9.70 9.23 -9.27
N ASN A 11 9.96 8.65 -10.44
CA ASN A 11 8.98 8.57 -11.54
C ASN A 11 7.92 7.48 -11.34
N GLY A 12 7.93 6.80 -10.19
CA GLY A 12 6.97 5.77 -9.83
C GLY A 12 5.70 6.35 -9.23
N LYS A 13 4.57 5.69 -9.46
CA LYS A 13 3.28 6.04 -8.84
C LYS A 13 3.04 5.14 -7.65
N TYR A 14 2.97 5.70 -6.46
CA TYR A 14 2.77 4.92 -5.24
C TYR A 14 1.31 5.00 -4.80
N LYS A 15 0.82 3.88 -4.27
CA LYS A 15 -0.56 3.76 -3.80
C LYS A 15 -0.64 3.09 -2.44
N LEU A 16 -1.50 3.62 -1.57
CA LEU A 16 -1.88 2.94 -0.33
C LEU A 16 -2.56 1.59 -0.65
N LYS A 17 -2.18 0.53 0.06
CA LYS A 17 -2.85 -0.77 -0.10
C LYS A 17 -4.34 -0.64 0.24
N ASN A 18 -5.19 -1.25 -0.58
CA ASN A 18 -6.65 -1.24 -0.36
C ASN A 18 -7.07 -1.97 0.93
N SER A 19 -6.18 -2.77 1.53
CA SER A 19 -6.36 -3.45 2.80
C SER A 19 -5.98 -2.61 4.02
N ILE A 20 -5.55 -1.37 3.81
CA ILE A 20 -5.10 -0.45 4.86
C ILE A 20 -6.10 0.69 4.99
N ASP A 21 -6.68 0.82 6.17
CA ASP A 21 -7.39 2.03 6.56
C ASP A 21 -6.43 2.96 7.31
N VAL A 22 -6.51 4.26 7.04
CA VAL A 22 -5.73 5.28 7.73
C VAL A 22 -6.66 6.13 8.60
N PHE A 23 -6.43 6.10 9.91
CA PHE A 23 -7.10 6.95 10.87
C PHE A 23 -6.12 8.01 11.38
N SER A 24 -6.65 9.19 11.70
CA SER A 24 -5.87 10.24 12.34
C SER A 24 -6.64 10.81 13.52
N SER A 25 -5.88 11.21 14.54
CA SER A 25 -6.40 11.96 15.66
C SER A 25 -5.36 13.00 16.06
N LYS A 26 -5.83 14.22 16.30
CA LYS A 26 -4.95 15.30 16.74
C LYS A 26 -4.51 15.04 18.17
N LYS A 27 -3.20 15.10 18.42
CA LYS A 27 -2.59 14.92 19.74
C LYS A 27 -1.58 16.03 19.99
N ASP A 28 -1.93 16.97 20.84
CA ASP A 28 -1.12 18.16 21.12
C ASP A 28 -0.74 18.93 19.84
N GLU A 29 0.56 19.02 19.53
CA GLU A 29 1.13 19.68 18.35
C GLU A 29 1.37 18.73 17.17
N CYS A 30 1.06 17.43 17.30
CA CYS A 30 1.24 16.43 16.25
C CYS A 30 -0.06 15.68 15.93
N GLU A 31 -0.02 14.91 14.85
CA GLU A 31 -1.06 14.00 14.41
C GLU A 31 -0.65 12.57 14.78
N ALA A 32 -1.49 11.89 15.55
CA ALA A 32 -1.37 10.45 15.75
C ALA A 32 -2.05 9.74 14.58
N ILE A 33 -1.27 9.06 13.76
CA ILE A 33 -1.71 8.36 12.55
C ILE A 33 -1.68 6.86 12.81
N GLN A 34 -2.82 6.21 12.59
CA GLN A 34 -2.97 4.76 12.69
C GLN A 34 -3.19 4.16 11.29
N PHE A 35 -2.34 3.21 10.92
CA PHE A 35 -2.55 2.34 9.77
C PHE A 35 -3.12 1.01 10.25
N TYR A 36 -4.38 0.74 9.91
CA TYR A 36 -5.09 -0.48 10.30
C TYR A 36 -5.14 -1.47 9.13
N ARG A 37 -4.58 -2.67 9.34
CA ARG A 37 -4.71 -3.78 8.39
C ARG A 37 -6.07 -4.45 8.58
N ILE A 38 -6.95 -4.32 7.60
CA ILE A 38 -8.32 -4.87 7.68
C ILE A 38 -8.30 -6.39 7.85
N ASN A 39 -7.43 -7.08 7.10
CA ASN A 39 -7.41 -8.54 7.04
C ASN A 39 -6.76 -9.19 8.28
N THR A 40 -5.65 -8.62 8.79
CA THR A 40 -4.93 -9.17 9.94
C THR A 40 -5.34 -8.54 11.28
N ARG A 41 -6.12 -7.45 11.24
CA ARG A 41 -6.50 -6.63 12.41
C ARG A 41 -5.33 -6.02 13.18
N GLU A 42 -4.16 -5.93 12.54
CA GLU A 42 -2.98 -5.30 13.12
C GLU A 42 -2.99 -3.79 12.88
N SER A 43 -2.38 -3.04 13.79
CA SER A 43 -2.25 -1.59 13.67
C SER A 43 -0.79 -1.16 13.78
N ILE A 44 -0.40 -0.21 12.95
CA ILE A 44 0.86 0.52 13.06
C ILE A 44 0.54 1.96 13.39
N TYR A 45 1.19 2.49 14.43
CA TYR A 45 0.98 3.86 14.88
C TYR A 45 2.25 4.68 14.65
N ILE A 46 2.08 5.91 14.17
CA ILE A 46 3.14 6.92 14.10
C ILE A 46 2.60 8.25 14.63
N GLU A 47 3.47 9.05 15.22
CA GLU A 47 3.19 10.46 15.50
C GLU A 47 3.92 11.29 14.45
N SER A 48 3.21 12.19 13.77
CA SER A 48 3.78 12.96 12.67
C SER A 48 3.07 14.30 12.47
N SER A 49 3.46 15.05 11.45
CA SER A 49 2.82 16.34 11.15
C SER A 49 1.56 16.18 10.30
N SER A 50 0.75 17.24 10.22
CA SER A 50 -0.39 17.29 9.29
C SER A 50 0.03 17.17 7.82
N GLU A 51 1.26 17.58 7.48
CA GLU A 51 1.81 17.41 6.13
C GLU A 51 1.98 15.93 5.77
N THR A 52 2.25 15.05 6.75
CA THR A 52 2.28 13.61 6.52
C THR A 52 0.91 13.07 6.12
N LEU A 53 -0.17 13.51 6.77
CA LEU A 53 -1.53 13.13 6.38
C LEU A 53 -1.89 13.63 4.99
N ARG A 54 -1.51 14.87 4.68
CA ARG A 54 -1.68 15.45 3.35
C ARG A 54 -0.90 14.67 2.29
N PHE A 55 0.32 14.24 2.59
CA PHE A 55 1.08 13.39 1.68
C PHE A 55 0.43 12.02 1.48
N LEU A 56 0.00 11.37 2.56
CA LEU A 56 -0.65 10.05 2.49
C LEU A 56 -1.91 10.05 1.62
N SER A 57 -2.69 11.15 1.65
CA SER A 57 -3.90 11.26 0.81
C SER A 57 -3.61 11.41 -0.69
N LEU A 58 -2.38 11.75 -1.06
CA LEU A 58 -1.92 11.85 -2.45
C LEU A 58 -1.36 10.53 -2.99
N LEU A 59 -1.20 9.50 -2.15
CA LEU A 59 -0.76 8.16 -2.55
C LEU A 59 -1.93 7.34 -3.13
N ASP A 60 -2.51 7.82 -4.23
CA ASP A 60 -3.67 7.22 -4.88
C ASP A 60 -3.34 6.49 -6.21
N GLY A 61 -2.06 6.49 -6.61
CA GLY A 61 -1.58 5.90 -7.86
C GLY A 61 -1.78 6.77 -9.11
N LYS A 62 -2.25 8.03 -9.00
CA LYS A 62 -2.47 8.88 -10.18
C LYS A 62 -1.21 9.66 -10.60
N GLN A 63 -0.51 10.24 -9.64
CA GLN A 63 0.68 11.08 -9.84
C GLN A 63 1.97 10.31 -9.52
N THR A 64 3.09 10.72 -10.13
CA THR A 64 4.40 10.18 -9.72
C THR A 64 4.87 10.81 -8.43
N LEU A 65 5.82 10.18 -7.73
CA LEU A 65 6.36 10.71 -6.49
C LEU A 65 7.04 12.08 -6.70
N SER A 66 7.75 12.27 -7.81
CA SER A 66 8.32 13.58 -8.18
C SER A 66 7.23 14.63 -8.39
N ASP A 67 6.14 14.30 -9.10
CA ASP A 67 5.04 15.26 -9.33
C ASP A 67 4.41 15.70 -8.01
N ILE A 68 4.23 14.77 -7.06
CA ILE A 68 3.67 15.05 -5.74
C ILE A 68 4.59 15.99 -4.96
N ILE A 69 5.90 15.70 -4.92
CA ILE A 69 6.90 16.51 -4.22
C ILE A 69 6.91 17.94 -4.75
N GLU A 70 7.00 18.10 -6.07
CA GLU A 70 7.09 19.41 -6.72
C GLU A 70 5.78 20.21 -6.60
N SER A 71 4.64 19.59 -6.90
CA SER A 71 3.35 20.28 -6.94
C SER A 71 2.86 20.75 -5.57
N HIS A 72 3.28 20.08 -4.50
CA HIS A 72 2.85 20.38 -3.13
C HIS A 72 3.97 20.96 -2.26
N ASN A 73 5.16 21.17 -2.84
CA ASN A 73 6.35 21.73 -2.20
C ASN A 73 6.76 20.94 -0.94
N PHE A 74 6.79 19.61 -1.04
CA PHE A 74 7.29 18.76 0.04
C PHE A 74 8.82 18.71 0.06
N GLU A 75 9.40 18.50 1.24
CA GLU A 75 10.83 18.31 1.40
C GLU A 75 11.20 16.88 0.96
N ALA A 76 12.04 16.78 -0.08
CA ALA A 76 12.27 15.53 -0.80
C ALA A 76 12.87 14.43 0.08
N ASP A 77 13.83 14.72 0.96
CA ASP A 77 14.48 13.70 1.78
C ASP A 77 13.52 13.13 2.83
N SER A 78 12.68 13.98 3.43
CA SER A 78 11.61 13.53 4.34
C SER A 78 10.59 12.65 3.62
N VAL A 79 10.18 13.02 2.40
CA VAL A 79 9.26 12.20 1.61
C VAL A 79 9.87 10.85 1.26
N ILE A 80 11.12 10.82 0.82
CA ILE A 80 11.84 9.58 0.50
C ILE A 80 11.90 8.66 1.73
N LYS A 81 12.28 9.19 2.90
CA LYS A 81 12.32 8.41 4.16
C LYS A 81 10.95 7.87 4.56
N LEU A 82 9.90 8.68 4.38
CA LEU A 82 8.53 8.25 4.66
C LEU A 82 8.09 7.13 3.71
N VAL A 83 8.34 7.28 2.41
CA VAL A 83 8.02 6.26 1.41
C VAL A 83 8.79 4.96 1.68
N GLU A 84 10.06 5.04 2.05
CA GLU A 84 10.86 3.88 2.44
C GLU A 84 10.26 3.15 3.66
N PHE A 85 9.88 3.91 4.70
CA PHE A 85 9.21 3.37 5.87
C PHE A 85 7.90 2.66 5.49
N LEU A 86 7.04 3.31 4.71
CA LEU A 86 5.75 2.77 4.30
C LEU A 86 5.89 1.50 3.46
N LEU A 87 6.87 1.46 2.54
CA LEU A 87 7.19 0.28 1.74
C LEU A 87 7.72 -0.87 2.60
N LYS A 88 8.65 -0.58 3.51
CA LYS A 88 9.21 -1.56 4.44
C LYS A 88 8.16 -2.14 5.37
N LYS A 89 7.17 -1.34 5.74
CA LYS A 89 6.00 -1.79 6.51
C LYS A 89 4.91 -2.39 5.63
N GLY A 90 5.07 -2.49 4.31
CA GLY A 90 4.05 -3.07 3.43
C GLY A 90 2.70 -2.36 3.52
N LEU A 91 2.71 -1.04 3.70
CA LEU A 91 1.52 -0.18 3.78
C LEU A 91 1.16 0.41 2.41
N ILE A 92 2.16 0.61 1.55
CA ILE A 92 2.02 1.12 0.20
C ILE A 92 2.72 0.17 -0.78
N TYR A 93 2.41 0.31 -2.06
CA TYR A 93 3.09 -0.39 -3.14
C TYR A 93 3.32 0.56 -4.32
N LEU A 94 4.30 0.20 -5.17
CA LEU A 94 4.50 0.85 -6.46
C LEU A 94 3.42 0.34 -7.42
N ASP A 95 2.54 1.22 -7.86
CA ASP A 95 1.43 0.90 -8.74
C ASP A 95 1.94 0.75 -10.17
N TYR A 96 1.86 -0.48 -10.68
CA TYR A 96 2.13 -0.80 -12.07
C TYR A 96 0.80 -0.92 -12.80
N PRO A 97 0.72 -0.52 -14.09
CA PRO A 97 -0.44 -0.81 -14.91
C PRO A 97 -0.75 -2.31 -14.85
N LYS A 98 -1.93 -2.66 -14.35
CA LYS A 98 -2.32 -4.06 -14.19
C LYS A 98 -3.00 -4.53 -15.47
N ASP A 99 -2.56 -5.67 -15.97
CA ASP A 99 -3.14 -6.32 -17.16
C ASP A 99 -4.38 -7.17 -16.80
N TYR A 100 -4.71 -7.28 -15.51
CA TYR A 100 -5.85 -8.07 -15.04
C TYR A 100 -7.11 -7.20 -14.93
N GLN A 101 -8.09 -7.49 -15.79
CA GLN A 101 -9.27 -6.65 -16.01
C GLN A 101 -10.54 -7.07 -15.24
N ASN A 102 -10.49 -8.13 -14.41
CA ASN A 102 -11.68 -8.62 -13.72
C ASN A 102 -11.79 -8.10 -12.28
N ASP A 103 -12.55 -7.02 -12.10
CA ASP A 103 -12.75 -6.38 -10.79
C ASP A 103 -13.49 -7.28 -9.78
N ARG A 104 -14.18 -8.33 -10.23
CA ARG A 104 -14.96 -9.24 -9.37
C ARG A 104 -14.14 -9.80 -8.20
N TYR A 105 -12.86 -10.10 -8.45
CA TYR A 105 -11.99 -10.77 -7.49
C TYR A 105 -11.03 -9.81 -6.76
N ILE A 106 -11.19 -8.49 -6.90
CA ILE A 106 -10.28 -7.50 -6.29
C ILE A 106 -10.09 -7.71 -4.78
N ARG A 107 -11.16 -7.98 -4.03
CA ARG A 107 -11.07 -8.20 -2.58
C ARG A 107 -10.29 -9.47 -2.24
N GLN A 108 -10.51 -10.55 -3.00
CA GLN A 108 -9.81 -11.82 -2.83
C GLN A 108 -8.32 -11.68 -3.18
N ILE A 109 -8.00 -10.99 -4.27
CA ILE A 109 -6.63 -10.67 -4.67
C ILE A 109 -5.94 -9.82 -3.59
N THR A 110 -6.64 -8.81 -3.06
CA THR A 110 -6.12 -7.97 -1.97
C THR A 110 -5.82 -8.81 -0.72
N TYR A 111 -6.68 -9.77 -0.39
CA TYR A 111 -6.43 -10.70 0.72
C TYR A 111 -5.17 -11.56 0.47
N PHE A 112 -4.97 -12.10 -0.73
CA PHE A 112 -3.77 -12.86 -1.05
C PHE A 112 -2.49 -12.01 -0.99
N ASP A 113 -2.56 -10.74 -1.38
CA ASP A 113 -1.43 -9.80 -1.32
C ASP A 113 -1.01 -9.47 0.12
N ASP A 114 -1.94 -9.54 1.08
CA ASP A 114 -1.63 -9.41 2.50
C ASP A 114 -1.15 -10.72 3.12
N LEU A 115 -1.73 -11.86 2.73
CA LEU A 115 -1.44 -13.16 3.32
C LEU A 115 -0.11 -13.75 2.83
N LEU A 116 0.21 -13.56 1.55
CA LEU A 116 1.36 -14.17 0.89
C LEU A 116 2.38 -13.09 0.53
N GLU A 117 3.15 -12.66 1.54
CA GLU A 117 4.27 -11.75 1.31
C GLU A 117 5.19 -12.27 0.18
N ASN A 118 5.51 -11.40 -0.78
CA ASN A 118 6.36 -11.65 -1.94
C ASN A 118 5.79 -12.61 -3.02
N LYS A 119 4.46 -12.78 -3.09
CA LYS A 119 3.83 -13.55 -4.17
C LYS A 119 2.86 -12.70 -4.98
N ASP A 120 2.84 -12.90 -6.30
CA ASP A 120 1.89 -12.24 -7.19
C ASP A 120 0.46 -12.74 -6.91
N ALA A 121 -0.34 -11.92 -6.24
CA ALA A 121 -1.73 -12.22 -5.89
C ALA A 121 -2.62 -12.45 -7.13
N TYR A 122 -2.32 -11.80 -8.26
CA TYR A 122 -3.05 -12.01 -9.52
C TYR A 122 -2.77 -13.38 -10.11
N LYS A 123 -1.53 -13.86 -9.98
CA LYS A 123 -1.18 -15.23 -10.38
C LYS A 123 -1.97 -16.26 -9.56
N HIS A 124 -2.09 -16.06 -8.25
CA HIS A 124 -2.86 -16.97 -7.39
C HIS A 124 -4.34 -17.03 -7.79
N GLN A 125 -4.93 -15.89 -8.15
CA GLN A 125 -6.31 -15.87 -8.61
C GLN A 125 -6.48 -16.64 -9.93
N ARG A 126 -5.58 -16.46 -10.90
CA ARG A 126 -5.59 -17.23 -12.17
C ARG A 126 -5.40 -18.73 -11.92
N ASP A 127 -4.52 -19.09 -11.00
CA ASP A 127 -4.28 -20.49 -10.60
C ASP A 127 -5.51 -21.11 -9.90
N LEU A 128 -6.38 -20.30 -9.28
CA LEU A 128 -7.65 -20.77 -8.70
C LEU A 128 -8.75 -20.89 -9.76
N GLU A 129 -8.85 -19.94 -10.69
CA GLU A 129 -9.83 -19.96 -11.78
C GLU A 129 -9.66 -21.18 -12.71
N THR A 130 -8.44 -21.71 -12.80
CA THR A 130 -8.10 -22.87 -13.64
C THR A 130 -8.26 -24.21 -12.94
N LYS A 131 -8.61 -24.23 -11.65
CA LYS A 131 -8.78 -25.47 -10.88
C LYS A 131 -10.23 -25.91 -10.85
N ASP A 132 -10.47 -27.13 -11.33
CA ASP A 132 -11.73 -27.81 -11.06
C ASP A 132 -11.74 -28.34 -9.63
N SER A 133 -12.83 -28.08 -8.91
CA SER A 133 -13.10 -28.71 -7.63
C SER A 133 -14.45 -29.41 -7.70
N TYR A 134 -14.44 -30.71 -7.42
CA TYR A 134 -15.65 -31.52 -7.35
C TYR A 134 -15.87 -31.88 -5.88
N LEU A 135 -17.07 -31.61 -5.38
CA LEU A 135 -17.52 -32.06 -4.07
C LEU A 135 -18.70 -33.00 -4.28
N TRP A 136 -18.60 -34.19 -3.70
CA TRP A 136 -19.74 -35.10 -3.57
C TRP A 136 -20.69 -34.48 -2.55
N CYS A 137 -21.82 -33.95 -3.03
CA CYS A 137 -22.87 -33.37 -2.20
C CYS A 137 -23.66 -34.52 -1.56
N GLY A 138 -23.23 -34.95 -0.37
CA GLY A 138 -24.00 -35.85 0.51
C GLY A 138 -25.07 -35.11 1.29
#